data_AF-A0A1B8J8S8-F1
#
_entry.id   AF-A0A1B8J8S8-F1
#
_cell.length_a   1.000
_cell.length_b   1.000
_cell.length_c   1.000
_cell.angle_alpha   90.00
_cell.angle_beta   90.00
_cell.angle_gamma   90.00
#
_symmetry.space_group_name_H-M   'P 1'
#
loop_
_entity.id
_entity.type
_entity.pdbx_description
1 polymer ?
#
loop_
_entity_poly.entity_id
_entity_poly.type
_entity_poly.pdbx_seq_one_letter_code
_entity_poly.pdbx_strand_id
1 'polypeptide(L)'
;MMRKIPPISSDATLFASTQAGVENLDMLIKLMLASGKNIFLLSGTLGSGKTTLVQAFLAHIRNQEKSAQNLKIQNLEARNQDAQTKSKNAESSSAESTESNQAESERTESKLAESSSAESTPEPHALSAQTQPQSTPDTPLPAFATSPTFSIMHDYGGVYHYDLYNHSAADLLEMGLLEWLSAPGFHFVEWGEALWDILRHSGFERALIRITIPNTQNLDSDKSTESNPPNASTRESNSPNTNMLSANALNTSAPNINAQNLDSRTYEIFI
;
A
#
# COMPACT_ATOMS: atom_id res chain seq x y z
N MET A 1 4.61 15.44 20.56
CA MET A 1 5.32 16.49 19.81
C MET A 1 5.17 16.16 18.33
N MET A 2 4.71 17.08 17.47
CA MET A 2 4.58 16.78 16.03
C MET A 2 5.96 16.62 15.40
N ARG A 3 6.23 15.48 14.77
CA ARG A 3 7.49 15.23 14.04
C ARG A 3 7.49 16.10 12.78
N LYS A 4 8.46 17.00 12.68
CA LYS A 4 8.68 17.78 11.46
C LYS A 4 9.20 16.85 10.37
N ILE A 5 8.69 17.02 9.15
CA ILE A 5 9.18 16.30 7.98
C ILE A 5 10.50 16.96 7.57
N PRO A 6 11.62 16.23 7.50
CA PRO A 6 12.89 16.79 7.05
C PRO A 6 12.83 17.15 5.56
N PRO A 7 13.63 18.14 5.11
CA PRO A 7 13.76 18.43 3.69
C PRO A 7 14.33 17.22 2.94
N ILE A 8 13.98 17.08 1.66
CA ILE A 8 14.60 16.08 0.80
C ILE A 8 16.02 16.53 0.47
N SER A 9 16.94 15.57 0.32
CA SER A 9 18.25 15.82 -0.27
C SER A 9 18.12 16.46 -1.66
N SER A 10 19.05 17.35 -1.99
CA SER A 10 19.00 18.16 -3.22
C SER A 10 19.21 17.35 -4.51
N ASP A 11 19.69 16.11 -4.38
CA ASP A 11 19.90 15.19 -5.50
C ASP A 11 18.63 14.45 -5.94
N ALA A 12 17.59 14.45 -5.09
CA ALA A 12 16.35 13.76 -5.36
C ALA A 12 15.62 14.40 -6.54
N THR A 13 15.37 13.61 -7.58
CA THR A 13 14.74 14.11 -8.80
C THR A 13 13.28 13.70 -8.82
N LEU A 14 12.39 14.67 -9.08
CA LEU A 14 10.96 14.38 -9.24
C LEU A 14 10.76 13.47 -10.46
N PHE A 15 10.29 12.25 -10.20
CA PHE A 15 9.97 11.25 -11.21
C PHE A 15 8.54 11.44 -11.73
N ALA A 16 7.58 11.62 -10.83
CA ALA A 16 6.18 11.81 -11.17
C ALA A 16 5.43 12.53 -10.03
N SER A 17 4.35 13.21 -10.39
CA SER A 17 3.37 13.75 -9.44
C SER A 17 1.97 13.38 -9.89
N THR A 18 1.11 12.98 -8.95
CA THR A 18 -0.29 12.66 -9.21
C THR A 18 -1.17 13.07 -8.05
N GLN A 19 -2.41 13.44 -8.35
CA GLN A 19 -3.44 13.67 -7.35
C GLN A 19 -4.39 12.47 -7.34
N ALA A 20 -4.65 11.92 -6.17
CA ALA A 20 -5.49 10.74 -6.02
C ALA A 20 -6.26 10.78 -4.69
N GLY A 21 -7.53 10.38 -4.74
CA GLY A 21 -8.28 10.05 -3.53
C GLY A 21 -7.75 8.77 -2.91
N VAL A 22 -8.00 8.59 -1.62
CA VAL A 22 -7.57 7.39 -0.87
C VAL A 22 -8.07 6.09 -1.50
N GLU A 23 -9.27 6.12 -2.10
CA GLU A 23 -9.88 4.96 -2.75
C GLU A 23 -9.33 4.66 -4.16
N ASN A 24 -8.56 5.57 -4.78
CA ASN A 24 -8.12 5.42 -6.16
C ASN A 24 -6.60 5.67 -6.31
N LEU A 25 -5.80 4.72 -5.82
CA LEU A 25 -4.33 4.80 -5.82
C LEU A 25 -3.68 3.99 -6.96
N ASP A 26 -4.47 3.43 -7.87
CA ASP A 26 -3.98 2.50 -8.90
C ASP A 26 -2.95 3.13 -9.85
N MET A 27 -3.15 4.38 -10.27
CA MET A 27 -2.18 5.08 -11.13
C MET A 27 -0.86 5.34 -10.39
N LEU A 28 -0.94 5.73 -9.12
CA LEU A 28 0.24 5.93 -8.27
C LEU A 28 1.04 4.62 -8.13
N ILE A 29 0.37 3.51 -7.86
CA ILE A 29 1.01 2.18 -7.73
C ILE A 29 1.70 1.79 -9.04
N LYS A 30 1.06 2.02 -10.18
CA LYS A 30 1.69 1.78 -11.50
C LYS A 30 2.95 2.63 -11.70
N LEU A 31 2.93 3.90 -11.31
CA LEU A 31 4.11 4.77 -11.37
C LEU A 31 5.22 4.28 -10.42
N MET A 32 4.87 3.82 -9.22
CA MET A 32 5.83 3.22 -8.29
C MET A 32 6.51 2.00 -8.90
N LEU A 33 5.75 1.07 -9.49
CA LEU A 33 6.30 -0.11 -10.16
C LEU A 33 7.15 0.25 -11.37
N ALA A 34 6.72 1.24 -12.16
CA ALA A 34 7.47 1.73 -13.33
C ALA A 34 8.78 2.44 -12.97
N SER A 35 8.94 2.92 -11.73
CA SER A 35 10.20 3.53 -11.26
C SER A 35 11.37 2.54 -11.17
N GLY A 36 11.07 1.22 -11.16
CA GLY A 36 12.06 0.16 -10.98
C GLY A 36 12.66 0.08 -9.57
N LYS A 37 12.18 0.90 -8.63
CA LYS A 37 12.65 0.91 -7.24
C LYS A 37 11.90 -0.13 -6.42
N ASN A 38 12.58 -0.70 -5.44
CA ASN A 38 12.00 -1.68 -4.52
C ASN A 38 11.88 -1.18 -3.08
N ILE A 39 12.62 -0.13 -2.70
CA ILE A 39 12.50 0.52 -1.39
C ILE A 39 11.78 1.87 -1.53
N PHE A 40 10.61 1.99 -0.92
CA PHE A 40 9.78 3.19 -0.91
C PHE A 40 9.79 3.83 0.47
N LEU A 41 10.46 4.98 0.58
CA LEU A 41 10.45 5.82 1.77
C LEU A 41 9.18 6.68 1.73
N LEU A 42 8.34 6.62 2.76
CA LEU A 42 7.05 7.32 2.79
C LEU A 42 7.15 8.55 3.69
N SER A 43 6.93 9.72 3.10
CA SER A 43 6.95 11.03 3.76
C SER A 43 5.58 11.66 3.79
N GLY A 44 5.18 12.19 4.94
CA GLY A 44 3.91 12.89 5.10
C GLY A 44 3.48 12.99 6.55
N THR A 45 2.56 13.92 6.84
CA THR A 45 2.05 14.17 8.19
C THR A 45 1.34 12.95 8.79
N LEU A 46 1.07 12.97 10.10
CA LEU A 46 0.20 11.94 10.70
C LEU A 46 -1.19 12.00 10.04
N GLY A 47 -1.74 10.85 9.67
CA GLY A 47 -2.99 10.78 8.91
C GLY A 47 -2.84 11.08 7.41
N SER A 48 -1.62 11.33 6.90
CA SER A 48 -1.34 11.51 5.47
C SER A 48 -1.54 10.26 4.61
N GLY A 49 -1.90 9.11 5.19
CA GLY A 49 -2.32 7.93 4.43
C GLY A 49 -1.16 7.05 3.97
N LYS A 50 -0.01 7.14 4.63
CA LYS A 50 1.16 6.28 4.38
C LYS A 50 0.80 4.79 4.50
N THR A 51 0.27 4.36 5.64
CA THR A 51 -0.23 2.99 5.82
C THR A 51 -1.30 2.62 4.80
N THR A 52 -2.18 3.57 4.43
CA THR A 52 -3.22 3.33 3.42
C THR A 52 -2.64 3.10 2.02
N LEU A 53 -1.54 3.78 1.67
CA LEU A 53 -0.82 3.51 0.44
C LEU A 53 -0.23 2.10 0.43
N VAL A 54 0.34 1.64 1.55
CA VAL A 54 0.84 0.26 1.69
C VAL A 54 -0.30 -0.75 1.53
N GLN A 55 -1.44 -0.53 2.17
CA GLN A 55 -2.63 -1.37 2.02
C GLN A 55 -3.12 -1.44 0.58
N ALA A 56 -3.18 -0.30 -0.12
CA ALA A 56 -3.59 -0.24 -1.52
C ALA A 56 -2.59 -0.97 -2.43
N PHE A 57 -1.29 -0.82 -2.20
CA PHE A 57 -0.25 -1.54 -2.93
C PHE A 57 -0.37 -3.07 -2.76
N LEU A 58 -0.58 -3.53 -1.52
CA LEU A 58 -0.81 -4.95 -1.22
C LEU A 58 -2.06 -5.49 -1.93
N ALA A 59 -3.16 -4.74 -1.91
CA ALA A 59 -4.38 -5.11 -2.61
C ALA A 59 -4.13 -5.21 -4.12
N HIS A 60 -3.39 -4.27 -4.70
CA HIS A 60 -3.03 -4.25 -6.11
C HIS A 60 -2.24 -5.49 -6.51
N ILE A 61 -1.15 -5.83 -5.80
CA ILE A 61 -0.34 -7.02 -6.10
C ILE A 61 -1.17 -8.31 -5.98
N ARG A 62 -1.93 -8.48 -4.90
CA ARG A 62 -2.78 -9.68 -4.71
C ARG A 62 -3.82 -9.84 -5.80
N ASN A 63 -4.39 -8.74 -6.29
CA ASN A 63 -5.36 -8.77 -7.37
C ASN A 63 -4.71 -9.18 -8.70
N GLN A 64 -3.47 -8.75 -8.97
CA GLN A 64 -2.70 -9.18 -10.15
C GLN A 64 -2.42 -10.68 -10.10
N GLU A 65 -1.97 -11.19 -8.95
CA GLU A 65 -1.70 -12.62 -8.76
C GLU A 65 -2.95 -13.48 -8.95
N LYS A 66 -4.06 -13.11 -8.31
CA LYS A 66 -5.35 -13.81 -8.48
C LYS A 66 -5.81 -13.81 -9.93
N SER A 67 -5.69 -12.67 -10.61
CA SER A 67 -6.07 -12.55 -12.03
C SER A 67 -5.22 -13.46 -12.92
N ALA A 68 -3.91 -13.53 -12.67
CA ALA A 68 -3.00 -14.42 -13.38
C ALA A 68 -3.30 -15.91 -13.12
N GLN A 69 -3.63 -16.29 -11.88
CA GLN A 69 -4.01 -17.67 -11.55
C GLN A 69 -5.34 -18.07 -12.20
N ASN A 70 -6.34 -17.20 -12.14
CA ASN A 70 -7.63 -17.43 -12.78
C ASN A 70 -7.48 -17.63 -14.30
N LEU A 71 -6.63 -16.84 -14.95
CA LEU A 71 -6.35 -16.99 -16.38
C LEU A 71 -5.65 -18.32 -16.71
N LYS A 72 -4.73 -18.79 -15.85
CA LYS A 72 -4.09 -20.11 -16.00
C LYS A 72 -5.13 -21.24 -15.90
N ILE A 73 -6.03 -21.16 -14.92
CA ILE A 73 -7.10 -22.14 -14.70
C ILE A 73 -8.03 -22.18 -15.93
N GLN A 74 -8.51 -21.02 -16.40
CA GLN A 74 -9.37 -20.94 -17.59
C GLN A 74 -8.72 -21.53 -18.84
N ASN A 75 -7.42 -21.26 -19.05
CA ASN A 75 -6.68 -21.83 -20.19
C ASN A 75 -6.50 -23.36 -20.08
N LEU A 76 -6.34 -23.90 -18.86
CA LEU A 76 -6.27 -25.33 -18.63
C LEU A 76 -7.63 -26.00 -18.87
N GLU A 77 -8.72 -25.39 -18.40
CA GLU A 77 -10.08 -25.87 -18.62
C GLU A 77 -10.45 -25.90 -20.11
N ALA A 78 -10.13 -24.84 -20.86
CA ALA A 78 -10.34 -24.78 -22.30
C ALA A 78 -9.57 -25.89 -23.04
N ARG A 79 -8.29 -26.12 -22.68
CA ARG A 79 -7.48 -27.21 -23.25
C ARG A 79 -8.06 -28.60 -22.96
N ASN A 80 -8.59 -28.80 -21.75
CA ASN A 80 -9.21 -30.08 -21.38
C ASN A 80 -10.52 -30.33 -22.13
N GLN A 81 -11.33 -29.29 -22.36
CA GLN A 81 -12.55 -29.39 -23.17
C GLN A 81 -12.25 -29.70 -24.65
N ASP A 82 -11.22 -29.07 -25.22
CA ASP A 82 -10.74 -29.36 -26.58
C ASP A 82 -10.21 -30.79 -26.73
N ALA A 83 -9.51 -31.30 -25.72
CA ALA A 83 -9.00 -32.67 -25.70
C ALA A 83 -10.15 -33.70 -25.62
N GLN A 84 -11.16 -33.45 -24.78
CA GLN A 84 -12.32 -34.32 -24.65
C GLN A 84 -13.21 -34.34 -25.90
N THR A 85 -13.38 -33.19 -26.56
CA THR A 85 -14.14 -33.11 -27.83
C THR A 85 -13.40 -33.80 -28.97
N LYS A 86 -12.07 -33.68 -29.06
CA LYS A 86 -11.25 -34.45 -30.01
C LYS A 86 -11.31 -35.96 -29.76
N SER A 87 -11.27 -36.40 -28.50
CA SER A 87 -11.39 -37.83 -28.15
C SER A 87 -12.76 -38.39 -28.53
N LYS A 88 -13.84 -37.65 -28.24
CA LYS A 88 -15.21 -38.06 -28.62
C LYS A 88 -15.43 -38.10 -30.13
N ASN A 89 -14.81 -37.19 -30.89
CA ASN A 89 -14.90 -37.19 -32.35
C ASN A 89 -14.02 -38.28 -33.00
N ALA A 90 -12.91 -38.67 -32.36
CA ALA A 90 -12.09 -39.79 -32.81
C ALA A 90 -12.83 -41.13 -32.59
N GLU A 91 -13.47 -41.32 -31.43
CA GLU A 91 -14.24 -42.53 -31.11
C GLU A 91 -15.48 -42.69 -32.02
N SER A 92 -16.19 -41.60 -32.34
CA SER A 92 -17.32 -41.64 -33.30
C SER A 92 -16.89 -41.93 -34.73
N SER A 93 -15.66 -41.61 -35.12
CA SER A 93 -15.10 -41.98 -36.44
C SER A 93 -14.60 -43.44 -36.50
N SER A 94 -14.22 -44.04 -35.37
CA SER A 94 -13.83 -45.46 -35.29
C SER A 94 -15.00 -46.42 -35.13
N ALA A 95 -16.16 -45.93 -34.64
CA ALA A 95 -17.36 -46.73 -34.45
C ALA A 95 -18.05 -47.15 -35.77
N GLU A 96 -17.71 -46.53 -36.90
CA GLU A 96 -18.29 -46.86 -38.21
C GLU A 96 -17.51 -47.96 -38.98
N SER A 97 -16.51 -48.61 -38.35
CA SER A 97 -15.73 -49.68 -39.01
C SER A 97 -15.42 -50.92 -38.17
N THR A 98 -16.08 -51.13 -37.02
CA THR A 98 -15.80 -52.34 -36.21
C THR A 98 -17.06 -53.00 -35.65
N GLU A 99 -17.99 -53.38 -36.53
CA GLU A 99 -18.96 -54.45 -36.25
C GLU A 99 -18.33 -55.80 -36.62
N SER A 100 -17.54 -56.38 -35.72
CA SER A 100 -17.31 -57.84 -35.60
C SER A 100 -16.22 -58.14 -34.57
N ASN A 101 -16.62 -58.37 -33.33
CA ASN A 101 -16.37 -59.65 -32.64
C ASN A 101 -16.85 -59.57 -31.19
N GLN A 102 -17.56 -60.62 -30.82
CA GLN A 102 -18.32 -60.81 -29.60
C GLN A 102 -17.57 -61.77 -28.67
N ALA A 103 -17.85 -61.64 -27.36
CA ALA A 103 -17.47 -62.54 -26.26
C ALA A 103 -15.99 -62.48 -25.83
N GLU A 104 -15.60 -62.55 -24.55
CA GLU A 104 -16.16 -63.34 -23.45
C GLU A 104 -15.52 -62.94 -22.10
N SER A 105 -16.17 -63.36 -21.01
CA SER A 105 -15.67 -63.57 -19.63
C SER A 105 -15.91 -62.51 -18.55
N GLU A 106 -16.89 -62.87 -17.72
CA GLU A 106 -17.10 -62.46 -16.34
C GLU A 106 -15.97 -62.97 -15.42
N ARG A 107 -15.61 -62.21 -14.38
CA ARG A 107 -15.50 -62.74 -13.02
C ARG A 107 -15.40 -61.63 -11.95
N THR A 108 -16.22 -61.84 -10.94
CA THR A 108 -16.34 -61.17 -9.63
C THR A 108 -15.12 -61.39 -8.73
N GLU A 109 -14.79 -60.44 -7.85
CA GLU A 109 -14.66 -60.68 -6.39
C GLU A 109 -14.40 -59.39 -5.59
N SER A 110 -14.76 -59.47 -4.31
CA SER A 110 -14.93 -58.42 -3.31
C SER A 110 -14.06 -58.69 -2.06
N LYS A 111 -13.77 -57.66 -1.25
CA LYS A 111 -13.57 -57.59 0.24
C LYS A 111 -12.47 -56.59 0.64
N LEU A 112 -12.80 -55.55 1.44
CA LEU A 112 -12.87 -55.43 2.93
C LEU A 112 -11.50 -55.28 3.63
N ALA A 113 -11.29 -54.11 4.29
CA ALA A 113 -11.02 -53.90 5.74
C ALA A 113 -9.53 -54.07 6.12
N GLU A 114 -8.84 -53.34 7.02
CA GLU A 114 -9.06 -52.63 8.30
C GLU A 114 -7.83 -51.70 8.52
N SER A 115 -7.97 -50.45 9.01
CA SER A 115 -7.76 -49.97 10.39
C SER A 115 -6.38 -50.21 11.03
N SER A 116 -5.72 -49.14 11.51
CA SER A 116 -4.89 -49.16 12.74
C SER A 116 -4.55 -47.74 13.22
N SER A 117 -4.90 -47.49 14.48
CA SER A 117 -4.68 -46.28 15.29
C SER A 117 -3.24 -46.19 15.81
N ALA A 118 -2.73 -44.96 16.00
CA ALA A 118 -2.35 -44.30 17.27
C ALA A 118 -1.06 -44.80 17.95
N GLU A 119 -0.15 -43.87 18.30
CA GLU A 119 0.30 -43.66 19.69
C GLU A 119 1.21 -42.41 19.82
N SER A 120 1.00 -41.71 20.93
CA SER A 120 1.63 -40.50 21.45
C SER A 120 2.75 -40.80 22.45
N THR A 121 3.75 -39.92 22.59
CA THR A 121 4.45 -39.64 23.87
C THR A 121 5.08 -38.23 23.86
N PRO A 122 5.07 -37.47 24.98
CA PRO A 122 5.63 -36.11 25.05
C PRO A 122 6.80 -35.92 26.06
N GLU A 123 7.43 -34.73 25.97
CA GLU A 123 8.31 -33.98 26.93
C GLU A 123 9.81 -34.39 27.05
N PRO A 124 10.78 -33.49 27.46
CA PRO A 124 10.61 -32.15 28.07
C PRO A 124 11.50 -30.97 27.58
N HIS A 125 10.99 -29.76 27.86
CA HIS A 125 11.60 -28.45 28.19
C HIS A 125 13.06 -28.07 27.79
N ALA A 126 13.20 -26.92 27.10
CA ALA A 126 14.22 -25.90 27.42
C ALA A 126 13.90 -24.49 26.82
N LEU A 127 13.86 -23.51 27.73
CA LEU A 127 14.13 -22.07 27.61
C LEU A 127 13.57 -21.21 26.45
N SER A 128 12.78 -20.24 26.87
CA SER A 128 12.23 -19.06 26.20
C SER A 128 13.21 -18.28 25.30
N ALA A 129 12.97 -18.35 23.99
CA ALA A 129 13.22 -17.25 23.05
C ALA A 129 11.85 -16.77 22.55
N GLN A 130 11.54 -15.47 22.73
CA GLN A 130 10.36 -14.84 22.13
C GLN A 130 10.51 -14.87 20.61
N THR A 131 10.01 -15.94 20.00
CA THR A 131 9.98 -16.12 18.56
C THR A 131 8.57 -15.70 18.12
N GLN A 132 8.45 -14.54 17.49
CA GLN A 132 7.21 -14.16 16.81
C GLN A 132 7.01 -15.05 15.57
N PRO A 133 5.76 -15.30 15.14
CA PRO A 133 5.48 -16.24 14.07
C PRO A 133 6.13 -15.76 12.77
N GLN A 134 7.14 -16.50 12.33
CA GLN A 134 7.64 -16.45 10.97
C GLN A 134 6.47 -16.82 10.04
N SER A 135 6.22 -15.99 9.04
CA SER A 135 5.31 -16.26 7.93
C SER A 135 5.73 -17.57 7.26
N THR A 136 5.01 -18.66 7.51
CA THR A 136 5.14 -19.86 6.69
C THR A 136 4.49 -19.58 5.33
N PRO A 137 4.97 -20.20 4.23
CA PRO A 137 4.42 -19.98 2.88
C PRO A 137 2.90 -20.20 2.76
N ASP A 138 2.32 -20.98 3.69
CA ASP A 138 0.91 -21.36 3.69
C ASP A 138 0.02 -20.55 4.66
N THR A 139 0.58 -19.56 5.38
CA THR A 139 -0.25 -18.71 6.25
C THR A 139 -1.05 -17.72 5.39
N PRO A 140 -2.40 -17.69 5.47
CA PRO A 140 -3.19 -16.70 4.76
C PRO A 140 -2.78 -15.30 5.21
N LEU A 141 -2.24 -14.51 4.28
CA LEU A 141 -1.84 -13.14 4.57
C LEU A 141 -3.05 -12.34 5.10
N PRO A 142 -2.86 -11.44 6.07
CA PRO A 142 -3.95 -10.71 6.70
C PRO A 142 -4.77 -9.91 5.67
N ALA A 143 -6.08 -9.82 5.91
CA ALA A 143 -7.04 -9.15 5.02
C ALA A 143 -6.66 -7.69 4.75
N PHE A 144 -6.03 -7.03 5.72
CA PHE A 144 -5.52 -5.67 5.62
C PHE A 144 -4.18 -5.54 6.36
N ALA A 145 -3.24 -4.79 5.80
CA ALA A 145 -2.04 -4.38 6.54
C ALA A 145 -2.41 -3.39 7.65
N THR A 146 -1.73 -3.46 8.77
CA THR A 146 -1.84 -2.50 9.88
C THR A 146 -0.49 -1.88 10.12
N SER A 147 -0.46 -0.64 10.62
CA SER A 147 0.83 0.02 10.85
C SER A 147 1.67 -0.75 11.89
N PRO A 148 2.94 -1.07 11.59
CA PRO A 148 3.89 -1.69 12.51
C PRO A 148 4.39 -0.73 13.61
N THR A 149 3.64 0.30 14.01
CA THR A 149 4.11 1.32 14.97
C THR A 149 4.59 0.72 16.31
N PHE A 150 4.05 -0.44 16.72
CA PHE A 150 4.43 -1.17 17.94
C PHE A 150 5.30 -2.42 17.68
N SER A 151 5.47 -2.82 16.42
CA SER A 151 6.26 -3.97 15.99
C SER A 151 7.09 -3.50 14.80
N ILE A 152 8.38 -3.24 14.92
CA ILE A 152 9.23 -2.51 13.93
C ILE A 152 8.93 -2.83 12.44
N MET A 153 8.62 -4.08 12.10
CA MET A 153 8.29 -4.52 10.76
C MET A 153 7.13 -5.53 10.73
N HIS A 154 6.29 -5.46 9.70
CA HIS A 154 5.41 -6.53 9.25
C HIS A 154 5.85 -7.08 7.88
N ASP A 155 5.82 -8.40 7.71
CA ASP A 155 6.02 -9.08 6.42
C ASP A 155 4.67 -9.61 5.90
N TYR A 156 4.35 -9.22 4.66
CA TYR A 156 3.14 -9.63 3.95
C TYR A 156 3.44 -10.53 2.74
N GLY A 157 4.46 -11.37 2.83
CA GLY A 157 4.83 -12.32 1.78
C GLY A 157 5.67 -11.66 0.68
N GLY A 158 6.74 -10.95 1.07
CA GLY A 158 7.61 -10.21 0.14
C GLY A 158 7.22 -8.74 -0.06
N VAL A 159 6.27 -8.25 0.75
CA VAL A 159 6.04 -6.83 0.95
C VAL A 159 6.27 -6.53 2.43
N TYR A 160 7.35 -5.81 2.70
CA TYR A 160 7.82 -5.48 4.04
C TYR A 160 7.39 -4.06 4.39
N HIS A 161 6.73 -3.89 5.52
CA HIS A 161 6.26 -2.58 6.00
C HIS A 161 6.97 -2.26 7.31
N TYR A 162 7.61 -1.10 7.38
CA TYR A 162 8.32 -0.56 8.54
C TYR A 162 7.70 0.76 8.94
N ASP A 163 7.58 1.03 10.24
CA ASP A 163 7.15 2.32 10.76
C ASP A 163 8.20 2.89 11.72
N LEU A 164 8.90 3.93 11.25
CA LEU A 164 10.01 4.57 11.97
C LEU A 164 9.54 5.70 12.89
N TYR A 165 8.23 5.85 13.12
CA TYR A 165 7.72 6.99 13.89
C TYR A 165 8.37 7.13 15.29
N ASN A 166 8.61 6.00 15.97
CA ASN A 166 9.17 5.94 17.32
C ASN A 166 10.67 5.56 17.39
N HIS A 167 11.34 5.39 16.24
CA HIS A 167 12.74 5.01 16.17
C HIS A 167 13.55 6.02 15.37
N SER A 168 14.80 6.27 15.76
CA SER A 168 15.72 7.02 14.92
C SER A 168 16.29 6.12 13.81
N ALA A 169 16.78 6.76 12.73
CA ALA A 169 17.48 6.02 11.68
C ALA A 169 18.73 5.31 12.22
N ALA A 170 19.44 5.92 13.18
CA ALA A 170 20.62 5.33 13.79
C ALA A 170 20.29 4.05 14.56
N ASP A 171 19.26 4.08 15.41
CA ASP A 171 18.85 2.92 16.21
C ASP A 171 18.56 1.71 15.30
N LEU A 172 17.86 1.93 14.19
CA LEU A 172 17.48 0.83 13.30
C LEU A 172 18.64 0.31 12.46
N LEU A 173 19.59 1.17 12.10
CA LEU A 173 20.82 0.71 11.44
C LEU A 173 21.61 -0.22 12.36
N GLU A 174 21.71 0.10 13.65
CA GLU A 174 22.34 -0.77 14.66
C GLU A 174 21.58 -2.09 14.84
N MET A 175 20.26 -2.08 14.66
CA MET A 175 19.43 -3.28 14.71
C MET A 175 19.51 -4.15 13.43
N GLY A 176 20.29 -3.75 12.42
CA GLY A 176 20.46 -4.53 11.18
C GLY A 176 19.46 -4.19 10.07
N LEU A 177 18.87 -2.97 10.06
CA LEU A 177 17.90 -2.56 9.04
C LEU A 177 18.38 -2.80 7.60
N LEU A 178 19.67 -2.61 7.30
CA LEU A 178 20.21 -2.85 5.96
C LEU A 178 20.11 -4.32 5.52
N GLU A 179 20.26 -5.25 6.46
CA GLU A 179 20.09 -6.68 6.19
C GLU A 179 18.63 -6.98 5.87
N TRP A 180 17.70 -6.37 6.61
CA TRP A 180 16.27 -6.53 6.36
C TRP A 180 15.86 -5.95 5.00
N LEU A 181 16.39 -4.77 4.64
CA LEU A 181 16.15 -4.13 3.35
C LEU A 181 16.82 -4.85 2.16
N SER A 182 17.73 -5.80 2.44
CA SER A 182 18.35 -6.65 1.43
C SER A 182 17.49 -7.87 1.05
N ALA A 183 16.42 -8.15 1.80
CA ALA A 183 15.51 -9.22 1.46
C ALA A 183 14.83 -8.93 0.09
N PRO A 184 14.59 -9.94 -0.74
CA PRO A 184 13.92 -9.73 -2.02
C PRO A 184 12.45 -9.36 -1.79
N GLY A 185 12.00 -8.27 -2.41
CA GLY A 185 10.62 -7.82 -2.29
C GLY A 185 10.50 -6.30 -2.37
N PHE A 186 9.33 -5.80 -1.97
CA PHE A 186 9.06 -4.37 -1.85
C PHE A 186 9.11 -3.95 -0.39
N HIS A 187 9.82 -2.87 -0.09
CA HIS A 187 9.97 -2.35 1.26
C HIS A 187 9.30 -0.98 1.35
N PHE A 188 8.45 -0.79 2.35
CA PHE A 188 7.74 0.45 2.61
C PHE A 188 8.17 0.97 3.98
N VAL A 189 8.88 2.10 4.01
CA VAL A 189 9.42 2.66 5.25
C VAL A 189 8.69 3.96 5.55
N GLU A 190 7.72 3.92 6.46
CA GLU A 190 7.09 5.15 6.96
C GLU A 190 8.09 5.97 7.77
N TRP A 191 8.11 7.28 7.56
CA TRP A 191 9.05 8.20 8.23
C TRP A 191 10.52 7.89 7.90
N GLY A 192 10.76 7.37 6.70
CA GLY A 192 12.06 6.92 6.23
C GLY A 192 12.94 7.99 5.57
N GLU A 193 12.55 9.28 5.57
CA GLU A 193 13.27 10.32 4.82
C GLU A 193 14.74 10.45 5.22
N ALA A 194 15.05 10.24 6.49
CA ALA A 194 16.42 10.27 7.02
C ALA A 194 17.31 9.14 6.45
N LEU A 195 16.73 8.10 5.87
CA LEU A 195 17.45 7.00 5.24
C LEU A 195 17.84 7.30 3.79
N TRP A 196 17.38 8.41 3.20
CA TRP A 196 17.59 8.71 1.78
C TRP A 196 19.06 8.62 1.38
N ASP A 197 19.93 9.40 2.01
CA ASP A 197 21.35 9.39 1.65
C ASP A 197 22.02 8.08 2.07
N ILE A 198 21.63 7.50 3.21
CA ILE A 198 22.24 6.27 3.73
C ILE A 198 22.03 5.11 2.75
N LEU A 199 20.80 4.92 2.28
CA LEU A 199 20.47 3.88 1.31
C LEU A 199 21.15 4.13 -0.04
N ARG A 200 21.34 5.40 -0.45
CA ARG A 200 22.12 5.75 -1.65
C ARG A 200 23.53 5.20 -1.57
N HIS A 201 24.23 5.56 -0.51
CA HIS A 201 25.65 5.24 -0.35
C HIS A 201 25.86 3.74 -0.13
N SER A 202 24.86 3.05 0.41
CA SER A 202 24.85 1.60 0.58
C SER A 202 24.42 0.81 -0.68
N GLY A 203 24.12 1.49 -1.80
CA GLY A 203 23.80 0.85 -3.08
C GLY A 203 22.37 0.36 -3.24
N PHE A 204 21.44 0.84 -2.41
CA PHE A 204 20.02 0.48 -2.49
C PHE A 204 19.25 1.35 -3.47
N GLU A 205 18.50 0.68 -4.34
CA GLU A 205 17.52 1.31 -5.23
C GLU A 205 16.29 1.76 -4.44
N ARG A 206 16.06 3.06 -4.39
CA ARG A 206 15.02 3.66 -3.56
C ARG A 206 14.24 4.75 -4.29
N ALA A 207 13.03 4.98 -3.82
CA ALA A 207 12.23 6.15 -4.13
C ALA A 207 11.67 6.76 -2.84
N LEU A 208 11.44 8.06 -2.85
CA LEU A 208 10.73 8.78 -1.80
C LEU A 208 9.35 9.15 -2.31
N ILE A 209 8.31 8.79 -1.57
CA ILE A 209 6.93 9.15 -1.86
C ILE A 209 6.49 10.18 -0.84
N ARG A 210 6.35 11.43 -1.27
CA ARG A 210 5.79 12.51 -0.48
C ARG A 210 4.28 12.55 -0.65
N ILE A 211 3.56 12.50 0.47
CA ILE A 211 2.10 12.56 0.52
C ILE A 211 1.67 13.86 1.20
N THR A 212 0.99 14.71 0.44
CA THR A 212 0.51 16.02 0.89
C THR A 212 -1.01 16.03 0.86
N ILE A 213 -1.63 16.39 1.98
CA ILE A 213 -3.07 16.66 2.05
C ILE A 213 -3.27 18.14 1.69
N PRO A 214 -4.16 18.49 0.75
CA PRO A 214 -4.52 19.88 0.50
C PRO A 214 -5.06 20.50 1.77
N ASN A 215 -4.48 21.61 2.21
CA ASN A 215 -4.99 22.36 3.35
C ASN A 215 -6.40 22.89 3.03
N THR A 216 -7.38 22.54 3.86
CA THR A 216 -8.68 23.25 3.93
C THR A 216 -8.61 24.54 4.74
N GLN A 217 -7.43 24.97 5.19
CA GLN A 217 -7.24 26.19 5.97
C GLN A 217 -6.35 27.19 5.25
N ASN A 218 -7.00 28.04 4.46
CA ASN A 218 -6.59 29.42 4.17
C ASN A 218 -7.81 30.32 4.41
N LEU A 219 -8.34 30.26 5.62
CA LEU A 219 -9.17 31.28 6.25
C LEU A 219 -8.49 31.50 7.61
N ASP A 220 -8.13 32.74 7.92
CA ASP A 220 -7.40 33.17 9.13
C ASP A 220 -5.87 33.05 9.09
N SER A 221 -5.22 33.94 8.33
CA SER A 221 -4.11 34.78 8.83
C SER A 221 -3.55 35.67 7.71
N ASP A 222 -4.32 36.69 7.32
CA ASP A 222 -3.74 37.89 6.72
C ASP A 222 -4.29 39.14 7.41
N LYS A 223 -3.76 39.39 8.61
CA LYS A 223 -3.70 40.73 9.24
C LYS A 223 -2.45 40.79 10.11
N SER A 224 -1.28 40.89 9.48
CA SER A 224 -0.09 41.39 10.17
C SER A 224 0.92 41.99 9.20
N THR A 225 0.54 43.07 8.53
CA THR A 225 1.50 44.10 8.10
C THR A 225 0.80 45.46 8.07
N GLU A 226 0.88 46.22 9.16
CA GLU A 226 1.17 47.64 8.98
C GLU A 226 1.91 48.20 10.20
N SER A 227 3.00 48.86 9.85
CA SER A 227 4.04 49.50 10.64
C SER A 227 3.54 50.50 11.66
N ASN A 228 4.14 50.48 12.84
CA ASN A 228 4.14 51.59 13.79
C ASN A 228 5.12 52.69 13.29
N PRO A 229 4.80 53.98 13.45
CA PRO A 229 5.79 54.90 14.02
C PRO A 229 5.22 55.73 15.20
N PRO A 230 6.09 56.33 16.04
CA PRO A 230 5.71 56.74 17.38
C PRO A 230 5.19 58.19 17.49
N ASN A 231 4.32 58.36 18.48
CA ASN A 231 4.15 59.51 19.39
C ASN A 231 3.40 60.78 18.90
N ALA A 232 2.26 61.11 19.53
CA ALA A 232 2.07 62.31 20.36
C ALA A 232 0.59 62.54 20.75
N SER A 233 0.37 62.81 22.05
CA SER A 233 -0.71 63.58 22.71
C SER A 233 -1.87 64.11 21.85
N THR A 234 -3.13 63.91 22.29
CA THR A 234 -3.99 64.94 22.96
C THR A 234 -5.38 64.36 23.29
N ARG A 235 -5.95 64.85 24.39
CA ARG A 235 -7.29 64.63 24.94
C ARG A 235 -8.42 64.97 23.94
N GLU A 236 -9.55 64.26 23.98
CA GLU A 236 -10.88 64.79 24.39
C GLU A 236 -12.05 63.82 24.07
N SER A 237 -13.16 64.12 24.74
CA SER A 237 -14.36 63.35 25.09
C SER A 237 -15.46 63.22 24.02
N ASN A 238 -16.39 62.29 24.31
CA ASN A 238 -17.84 62.23 24.01
C ASN A 238 -18.38 61.25 22.94
N SER A 239 -19.29 60.40 23.44
CA SER A 239 -20.35 59.60 22.77
C SER A 239 -21.59 60.48 22.44
N PRO A 240 -22.71 59.99 21.84
CA PRO A 240 -22.94 58.80 20.97
C PRO A 240 -23.89 59.06 19.75
N ASN A 241 -24.06 58.01 18.92
CA ASN A 241 -25.20 57.66 18.04
C ASN A 241 -25.51 58.46 16.74
N THR A 242 -25.62 57.74 15.61
CA THR A 242 -26.92 57.46 14.92
C THR A 242 -26.74 56.57 13.68
N ASN A 243 -27.66 55.62 13.52
CA ASN A 243 -27.91 54.83 12.31
C ASN A 243 -28.41 55.72 11.15
N MET A 244 -27.94 55.47 9.92
CA MET A 244 -28.65 55.81 8.68
C MET A 244 -28.25 54.85 7.56
N LEU A 245 -29.27 54.39 6.84
CA LEU A 245 -29.26 53.46 5.70
C LEU A 245 -28.48 54.01 4.50
N SER A 246 -27.89 53.12 3.70
CA SER A 246 -27.81 53.26 2.22
C SER A 246 -27.44 51.93 1.57
N ALA A 247 -28.35 51.43 0.73
CA ALA A 247 -28.10 50.36 -0.21
C ALA A 247 -27.17 50.83 -1.34
N ASN A 248 -26.28 49.96 -1.82
CA ASN A 248 -26.14 49.74 -3.26
C ASN A 248 -25.34 48.48 -3.58
N ALA A 249 -25.89 47.73 -4.53
CA ALA A 249 -25.38 46.51 -5.10
C ALA A 249 -24.10 46.75 -5.90
N LEU A 250 -23.17 45.79 -5.85
CA LEU A 250 -22.28 45.46 -6.97
C LEU A 250 -21.96 43.97 -6.91
N ASN A 251 -22.66 43.25 -7.78
CA ASN A 251 -22.34 41.92 -8.25
C ASN A 251 -20.94 41.89 -8.87
N THR A 252 -20.01 41.13 -8.27
CA THR A 252 -18.93 40.48 -9.02
C THR A 252 -18.77 39.07 -8.47
N SER A 253 -19.39 38.13 -9.17
CA SER A 253 -18.99 36.73 -9.35
C SER A 253 -17.84 36.25 -8.47
N ALA A 254 -18.14 35.78 -7.25
CA ALA A 254 -17.25 34.85 -6.58
C ALA A 254 -17.14 33.60 -7.47
N PRO A 255 -15.93 33.06 -7.72
CA PRO A 255 -15.82 31.81 -8.44
C PRO A 255 -16.61 30.77 -7.66
N ASN A 256 -17.57 30.14 -8.34
CA ASN A 256 -18.24 28.95 -7.86
C ASN A 256 -17.14 27.90 -7.64
N ILE A 257 -16.63 27.81 -6.41
CA ILE A 257 -15.68 26.80 -6.02
C ILE A 257 -16.49 25.51 -6.01
N ASN A 258 -16.49 24.83 -7.16
CA ASN A 258 -16.88 23.44 -7.24
C ASN A 258 -16.29 22.72 -6.03
N ALA A 259 -17.09 21.89 -5.37
CA ALA A 259 -16.64 20.99 -4.32
C ALA A 259 -15.52 20.07 -4.88
N GLN A 260 -14.30 20.59 -4.91
CA GLN A 260 -13.09 19.92 -5.34
C GLN A 260 -12.71 19.00 -4.18
N ASN A 261 -13.20 17.76 -4.26
CA ASN A 261 -12.73 16.56 -3.56
C ASN A 261 -11.73 16.83 -2.42
N LEU A 262 -12.25 17.19 -1.23
CA LEU A 262 -11.47 17.49 -0.03
C LEU A 262 -10.60 16.32 0.45
N ASP A 263 -10.82 15.11 -0.08
CA ASP A 263 -10.07 13.89 0.24
C ASP A 263 -8.92 13.59 -0.73
N SER A 264 -8.75 14.41 -1.76
CA SER A 264 -7.72 14.21 -2.78
C SER A 264 -6.33 14.57 -2.24
N ARG A 265 -5.37 13.65 -2.31
CA ARG A 265 -3.99 13.84 -1.82
C ARG A 265 -3.06 14.02 -3.02
N THR A 266 -2.03 14.83 -2.87
CA THR A 266 -0.94 14.92 -3.84
C THR A 266 0.14 13.94 -3.45
N TYR A 267 0.60 13.15 -4.41
CA TYR A 267 1.68 12.19 -4.28
C TYR A 267 2.80 12.58 -5.24
N GLU A 268 3.99 12.80 -4.71
CA GLU A 268 5.18 13.10 -5.48
C GLU A 268 6.20 11.99 -5.26
N ILE A 269 6.66 11.37 -6.35
CA ILE A 269 7.67 10.31 -6.34
C ILE A 269 9.01 10.95 -6.71
N PHE A 270 10.00 10.79 -5.86
CA PHE A 270 11.38 11.19 -6.12
C PHE A 270 12.28 9.96 -6.22
N ILE A 271 13.25 9.98 -7.14
CA ILE A 271 14.25 8.91 -7.38
C ILE A 271 15.68 9.43 -7.31
#